data_AF-A0A1V4KRL5-F1
#
_entry.id   AF-A0A1V4KRL5-F1
#
_cell.length_a   1.000
_cell.length_b   1.000
_cell.length_c   1.000
_cell.angle_alpha   90.00
_cell.angle_beta   90.00
_cell.angle_gamma   90.00
#
_symmetry.space_group_name_H-M   'P 1'
#
loop_
_entity.id
_entity.type
_entity.pdbx_description
1 polymer ?
#
loop_
_entity_poly.entity_id
_entity_poly.type
_entity_poly.pdbx_seq_one_letter_code
_entity_poly.pdbx_strand_id
1 'polypeptide(L)'
;MGRSLGRAADLPSRAQTVISPLENAIETMMKTNEKIMSEINRHQSDPSLPINPLSMLLNGIVDPAVMGGFAKYETAFFQESYLQEHPEDEANIEKLKDLIAWQAPLLAEGIRIHRQKVTEDLRPFHERMEQCFTQLRAKVESQYGVREMVCFEDRRSGRPRSMAWGADWDRLSNAGDSTETPPTPKLAPHTPESEDCRSERRENRSSTFFR
;
A
#
# COMPACT_ATOMS: atom_id res chain seq x y z
N MET A 1 65.64 -9.15 -16.53
CA MET A 1 64.44 -10.00 -16.34
C MET A 1 63.81 -9.66 -15.00
N GLY A 2 62.88 -8.69 -14.97
CA GLY A 2 62.12 -8.35 -13.77
C GLY A 2 60.73 -8.97 -13.88
N ARG A 3 60.43 -9.96 -13.04
CA ARG A 3 59.07 -10.51 -12.94
C ARG A 3 58.29 -9.61 -11.98
N SER A 4 57.36 -8.82 -12.53
CA SER A 4 56.36 -8.10 -11.74
C SER A 4 55.45 -9.11 -11.04
N LEU A 5 55.53 -9.18 -9.71
CA LEU A 5 54.51 -9.80 -8.87
C LEU A 5 53.27 -8.92 -8.91
N GLY A 6 52.21 -9.40 -9.56
CA GLY A 6 50.90 -8.78 -9.53
C GLY A 6 50.42 -8.69 -8.07
N ARG A 7 49.99 -7.51 -7.65
CA ARG A 7 49.33 -7.32 -6.35
C ARG A 7 48.06 -8.16 -6.33
N ALA A 8 47.96 -9.08 -5.38
CA ALA A 8 46.68 -9.61 -4.98
C ALA A 8 45.84 -8.41 -4.49
N ALA A 9 44.72 -8.15 -5.15
CA ALA A 9 43.75 -7.20 -4.66
C ALA A 9 43.08 -7.84 -3.43
N ASP A 10 43.30 -7.23 -2.26
CA ASP A 10 42.60 -7.58 -1.04
C ASP A 10 41.11 -7.29 -1.26
N LEU A 11 40.29 -8.34 -1.36
CA LEU A 11 38.84 -8.19 -1.40
C LEU A 11 38.39 -7.74 0.00
N PRO A 12 37.62 -6.65 0.12
CA PRO A 12 37.17 -6.18 1.43
C PRO A 12 36.41 -7.28 2.16
N SER A 13 36.72 -7.45 3.44
CA SER A 13 36.08 -8.40 4.35
C SER A 13 34.55 -8.31 4.21
N ARG A 14 33.94 -9.39 3.73
CA ARG A 14 32.48 -9.48 3.57
C ARG A 14 31.84 -9.45 4.95
N ALA A 15 31.28 -8.31 5.34
CA ALA A 15 30.42 -8.21 6.52
C ALA A 15 29.17 -9.09 6.28
N GLN A 16 29.00 -10.13 7.10
CA GLN A 16 27.79 -10.95 7.10
C GLN A 16 26.83 -10.35 8.12
N THR A 17 25.78 -9.66 7.65
CA THR A 17 24.67 -9.22 8.49
C THR A 17 23.70 -10.39 8.66
N VAL A 18 23.58 -10.90 9.89
CA VAL A 18 22.57 -11.92 10.23
C VAL A 18 21.24 -11.20 10.43
N ILE A 19 20.27 -11.47 9.55
CA ILE A 19 18.91 -10.92 9.64
C ILE A 19 18.13 -11.80 10.62
N SER A 20 17.39 -11.21 11.56
CA SER A 20 16.56 -11.97 12.50
C SER A 20 15.41 -12.69 11.77
N PRO A 21 14.86 -13.78 12.32
CA PRO A 21 13.72 -14.47 11.73
C PRO A 21 12.49 -13.56 11.53
N LEU A 22 12.24 -12.62 12.44
CA LEU A 22 11.15 -11.65 12.35
C LEU A 22 11.38 -10.62 11.25
N GLU A 23 12.59 -10.04 11.16
CA GLU A 23 12.93 -9.11 10.07
C GLU A 23 12.83 -9.79 8.70
N ASN A 24 13.27 -11.05 8.59
CA ASN A 24 13.11 -11.83 7.36
C ASN A 24 11.64 -12.07 7.01
N ALA A 25 10.76 -12.28 8.01
CA ALA A 25 9.32 -12.41 7.78
C ALA A 25 8.72 -11.09 7.27
N ILE A 26 9.09 -9.95 7.87
CA ILE A 26 8.69 -8.61 7.44
C ILE A 26 9.14 -8.35 6.01
N GLU A 27 10.42 -8.57 5.71
CA GLU A 27 10.97 -8.37 4.37
C GLU A 27 10.28 -9.26 3.33
N THR A 28 10.01 -10.53 3.68
CA THR A 28 9.29 -11.46 2.80
C THR A 28 7.87 -10.98 2.51
N MET A 29 7.13 -10.54 3.52
CA MET A 29 5.77 -10.04 3.35
C MET A 29 5.76 -8.74 2.53
N MET A 30 6.66 -7.80 2.82
CA MET A 30 6.83 -6.55 2.06
C MET A 30 7.09 -6.85 0.57
N LYS A 31 8.10 -7.67 0.25
CA LYS A 31 8.44 -8.03 -1.13
C LYS A 31 7.29 -8.73 -1.84
N THR A 32 6.53 -9.54 -1.13
CA THR A 32 5.35 -10.21 -1.71
C THR A 32 4.28 -9.18 -2.07
N ASN A 33 3.97 -8.23 -1.19
CA ASN A 33 3.02 -7.15 -1.45
C ASN A 33 3.47 -6.25 -2.60
N GLU A 34 4.75 -5.89 -2.66
CA GLU A 34 5.34 -5.14 -3.77
C GLU A 34 5.22 -5.90 -5.10
N LYS A 35 5.41 -7.22 -5.08
CA LYS A 35 5.26 -8.05 -6.28
C LYS A 35 3.82 -8.09 -6.79
N ILE A 36 2.83 -8.19 -5.89
CA ILE A 36 1.40 -8.11 -6.28
C ILE A 36 1.13 -6.74 -6.91
N MET A 37 1.55 -5.67 -6.24
CA MET A 37 1.39 -4.30 -6.72
C MET A 37 2.02 -4.08 -8.10
N SER A 38 3.24 -4.61 -8.30
CA SER A 38 3.94 -4.54 -9.59
C SER A 38 3.15 -5.23 -10.69
N GLU A 39 2.65 -6.45 -10.46
CA GLU A 39 1.84 -7.17 -11.45
C GLU A 39 0.51 -6.46 -11.75
N ILE A 40 -0.16 -5.89 -10.73
CA ILE A 40 -1.35 -5.05 -10.92
C ILE A 40 -1.04 -3.88 -11.86
N ASN A 41 -0.01 -3.09 -11.54
CA ASN A 41 0.37 -1.91 -12.34
C ASN A 41 0.76 -2.30 -13.78
N ARG A 42 1.46 -3.43 -13.96
CA ARG A 42 1.81 -3.96 -15.29
C ARG A 42 0.56 -4.28 -16.10
N HIS A 43 -0.39 -4.98 -15.52
CA HIS A 43 -1.64 -5.36 -16.20
C HIS A 43 -2.57 -4.17 -16.46
N GLN A 44 -2.57 -3.16 -15.59
CA GLN A 44 -3.28 -1.90 -15.82
C GLN A 44 -2.64 -1.08 -16.96
N SER A 45 -1.30 -1.08 -17.04
CA SER A 45 -0.55 -0.35 -18.08
C SER A 45 -0.63 -1.05 -19.45
N ASP A 46 -0.62 -2.37 -19.47
CA ASP A 46 -0.70 -3.18 -20.68
C ASP A 46 -1.71 -4.33 -20.52
N PRO A 47 -2.97 -4.13 -20.97
CA PRO A 47 -4.01 -5.14 -20.96
C PRO A 47 -3.71 -6.35 -21.86
N SER A 48 -2.71 -6.32 -22.75
CA SER A 48 -2.36 -7.44 -23.61
C SER A 48 -1.47 -8.49 -22.94
N LEU A 49 -0.89 -8.19 -21.77
CA LEU A 49 0.01 -9.10 -21.06
C LEU A 49 -0.64 -10.45 -20.74
N PRO A 50 0.10 -11.57 -20.86
CA PRO A 50 -0.42 -12.90 -20.55
C PRO A 50 -0.81 -13.00 -19.07
N ILE A 51 -1.91 -13.69 -18.77
CA ILE A 51 -2.48 -13.72 -17.41
C ILE A 51 -1.77 -14.67 -16.45
N ASN A 52 -1.11 -15.70 -16.98
CA ASN A 52 -0.53 -16.80 -16.19
C ASN A 52 0.44 -16.37 -15.07
N PRO A 53 1.34 -15.38 -15.26
CA PRO A 53 2.19 -14.90 -14.17
C PRO A 53 1.39 -14.34 -12.99
N LEU A 54 0.33 -13.56 -13.27
CA LEU A 54 -0.59 -13.06 -12.24
C LEU A 54 -1.36 -14.21 -11.60
N SER A 55 -1.87 -15.16 -12.39
CA SER A 55 -2.57 -16.36 -11.90
C SER A 55 -1.74 -17.14 -10.88
N MET A 56 -0.47 -17.42 -11.22
CA MET A 56 0.45 -18.16 -10.35
C MET A 56 0.78 -17.40 -9.07
N LEU A 57 1.00 -16.08 -9.19
CA LEU A 57 1.30 -15.23 -8.04
C LEU A 57 0.12 -15.20 -7.06
N LEU A 58 -1.08 -14.89 -7.55
CA LEU A 58 -2.27 -14.78 -6.71
C LEU A 58 -2.60 -16.12 -6.05
N ASN A 59 -2.61 -17.22 -6.81
CA ASN A 59 -2.93 -18.55 -6.27
C ASN A 59 -1.92 -19.00 -5.21
N GLY A 60 -0.63 -18.72 -5.41
CA GLY A 60 0.41 -19.07 -4.45
C GLY A 60 0.27 -18.36 -3.10
N ILE A 61 -0.46 -17.24 -3.05
CA ILE A 61 -0.70 -16.46 -1.84
C ILE A 61 -2.05 -16.85 -1.19
N VAL A 62 -3.12 -16.98 -2.00
CA VAL A 62 -4.46 -17.31 -1.46
C VAL A 62 -4.61 -18.78 -1.07
N ASP A 63 -3.78 -19.67 -1.63
CA ASP A 63 -3.76 -21.10 -1.32
C ASP A 63 -2.31 -21.59 -1.10
N PRO A 64 -1.68 -21.21 0.04
CA PRO A 64 -0.25 -21.42 0.27
C PRO A 64 0.06 -22.85 0.78
N ALA A 65 -0.34 -23.87 0.02
CA ALA A 65 -0.27 -25.29 0.41
C ALA A 65 1.12 -25.80 0.84
N VAL A 66 2.19 -25.17 0.36
CA VAL A 66 3.58 -25.58 0.66
C VAL A 66 4.25 -24.63 1.65
N MET A 67 4.09 -23.31 1.45
CA MET A 67 4.80 -22.31 2.25
C MET A 67 4.10 -22.02 3.59
N GLY A 68 2.83 -22.37 3.76
CA GLY A 68 2.06 -22.19 5.00
C GLY A 68 1.54 -20.78 5.26
N GLY A 69 1.85 -19.82 4.38
CA GLY A 69 1.36 -18.44 4.43
C GLY A 69 1.72 -17.70 5.73
N PHE A 70 0.94 -16.67 6.06
CA PHE A 70 1.14 -15.88 7.28
C PHE A 70 0.81 -16.65 8.57
N ALA A 71 0.14 -17.81 8.48
CA ALA A 71 -0.13 -18.65 9.65
C ALA A 71 1.17 -19.10 10.34
N LYS A 72 2.27 -19.25 9.60
CA LYS A 72 3.58 -19.52 10.21
C LYS A 72 4.08 -18.37 11.08
N TYR A 73 3.80 -17.12 10.69
CA TYR A 73 4.16 -15.95 11.48
C TYR A 73 3.31 -15.85 12.74
N GLU A 74 2.01 -16.15 12.65
CA GLU A 74 1.11 -16.23 13.81
C GLU A 74 1.66 -17.20 14.88
N THR A 75 2.07 -18.39 14.45
CA THR A 75 2.59 -19.41 15.37
C THR A 75 3.99 -19.09 15.90
N ALA A 76 4.78 -18.29 15.18
CA ALA A 76 6.18 -18.03 15.53
C ALA A 76 6.37 -16.76 16.38
N PHE A 77 5.64 -15.69 16.06
CA PHE A 77 5.93 -14.35 16.60
C PHE A 77 4.73 -13.73 17.32
N PHE A 78 3.50 -14.14 17.03
CA PHE A 78 2.29 -13.46 17.57
C PHE A 78 1.77 -14.09 18.87
N GLN A 79 2.58 -14.93 19.50
CA GLN A 79 2.23 -15.54 20.79
C GLN A 79 2.57 -14.58 21.92
N GLU A 80 1.69 -14.47 22.92
CA GLU A 80 1.94 -13.63 24.10
C GLU A 80 3.28 -13.97 24.78
N SER A 81 3.60 -15.26 24.87
CA SER A 81 4.88 -15.72 25.44
C SER A 81 6.09 -15.17 24.69
N TYR A 82 6.01 -15.05 23.35
CA TYR A 82 7.09 -14.47 22.55
C TYR A 82 7.29 -12.99 22.89
N LEU A 83 6.22 -12.21 23.00
CA LEU A 83 6.29 -10.78 23.32
C LEU A 83 6.81 -10.51 24.75
N GLN A 84 6.51 -11.40 25.71
CA GLN A 84 7.08 -11.31 27.05
C GLN A 84 8.60 -11.57 27.07
N GLU A 85 9.09 -12.44 26.19
CA GLU A 85 10.51 -12.76 26.04
C GLU A 85 11.26 -11.71 25.18
N HIS A 86 10.56 -11.11 24.21
CA HIS A 86 11.08 -10.17 23.22
C HIS A 86 10.22 -8.89 23.13
N PRO A 87 10.13 -8.09 24.21
CA PRO A 87 9.33 -6.86 24.19
C PRO A 87 9.84 -5.83 23.17
N GLU A 88 11.12 -5.89 22.80
CA GLU A 88 11.72 -5.05 21.75
C GLU A 88 11.12 -5.28 20.35
N ASP A 89 10.51 -6.45 20.11
CA ASP A 89 9.96 -6.84 18.81
C ASP A 89 8.52 -6.35 18.58
N GLU A 90 7.87 -5.76 19.60
CA GLU A 90 6.45 -5.36 19.54
C GLU A 90 6.14 -4.50 18.31
N ALA A 91 6.94 -3.47 18.04
CA ALA A 91 6.75 -2.59 16.89
C ALA A 91 6.93 -3.31 15.54
N ASN A 92 7.86 -4.25 15.47
CA ASN A 92 8.10 -5.06 14.26
C ASN A 92 6.98 -6.07 14.03
N ILE A 93 6.42 -6.64 15.10
CA ILE A 93 5.25 -7.52 15.04
C ILE A 93 4.03 -6.76 14.53
N GLU A 94 3.78 -5.55 15.05
CA GLU A 94 2.68 -4.70 14.55
C GLU A 94 2.88 -4.33 13.08
N LYS A 95 4.11 -4.00 12.67
CA LYS A 95 4.44 -3.79 11.24
C LYS A 95 4.14 -5.03 10.40
N LEU A 96 4.46 -6.23 10.87
CA LEU A 96 4.15 -7.47 10.14
C LEU A 96 2.64 -7.70 10.02
N LYS A 97 1.87 -7.45 11.09
CA LYS A 97 0.39 -7.52 11.07
C LYS A 97 -0.20 -6.52 10.08
N ASP A 98 0.31 -5.29 10.05
CA ASP A 98 -0.10 -4.26 9.10
C ASP A 98 0.13 -4.68 7.65
N LEU A 99 1.28 -5.28 7.36
CA LEU A 99 1.59 -5.78 6.03
C LEU A 99 0.67 -6.93 5.60
N ILE A 100 0.29 -7.81 6.54
CA ILE A 100 -0.72 -8.86 6.28
C ILE A 100 -2.07 -8.22 5.96
N ALA A 101 -2.49 -7.21 6.72
CA ALA A 101 -3.75 -6.49 6.49
C ALA A 101 -3.76 -5.81 5.11
N TRP A 102 -2.65 -5.19 4.71
CA TRP A 102 -2.50 -4.54 3.40
C TRP A 102 -2.47 -5.51 2.21
N GLN A 103 -2.12 -6.77 2.43
CA GLN A 103 -2.15 -7.79 1.37
C GLN A 103 -3.58 -8.07 0.88
N ALA A 104 -4.59 -7.97 1.75
CA ALA A 104 -5.98 -8.26 1.40
C ALA A 104 -6.54 -7.38 0.26
N PRO A 105 -6.47 -6.03 0.32
CA PRO A 105 -6.95 -5.20 -0.79
C PRO A 105 -6.08 -5.34 -2.06
N LEU A 106 -4.78 -5.64 -1.93
CA LEU A 106 -3.91 -5.94 -3.09
C LEU A 106 -4.38 -7.20 -3.82
N LEU A 107 -4.64 -8.27 -3.09
CA LEU A 107 -5.18 -9.50 -3.65
C LEU A 107 -6.56 -9.27 -4.28
N ALA A 108 -7.43 -8.48 -3.64
CA ALA A 108 -8.74 -8.15 -4.21
C ALA A 108 -8.63 -7.51 -5.60
N GLU A 109 -7.75 -6.52 -5.75
CA GLU A 109 -7.52 -5.83 -7.02
C GLU A 109 -6.88 -6.74 -8.07
N GLY A 110 -5.88 -7.53 -7.67
CA GLY A 110 -5.27 -8.53 -8.56
C GLY A 110 -6.29 -9.57 -9.06
N ILE A 111 -7.16 -10.07 -8.19
CA ILE A 111 -8.21 -11.02 -8.54
C ILE A 111 -9.26 -10.38 -9.45
N ARG A 112 -9.61 -9.11 -9.22
CA ARG A 112 -10.52 -8.35 -10.11
C ARG A 112 -9.95 -8.25 -11.52
N ILE A 113 -8.68 -7.86 -11.66
CA ILE A 113 -7.98 -7.83 -12.96
C ILE A 113 -7.95 -9.23 -13.58
N HIS A 114 -7.65 -10.27 -12.78
CA HIS A 114 -7.64 -11.65 -13.25
C HIS A 114 -9.00 -12.08 -13.81
N ARG A 115 -10.10 -11.76 -13.13
CA ARG A 115 -11.47 -12.05 -13.59
C ARG A 115 -11.74 -11.48 -14.97
N GLN A 116 -11.28 -10.26 -15.26
CA GLN A 116 -11.53 -9.59 -16.54
C GLN A 116 -10.82 -10.26 -17.72
N LYS A 117 -9.76 -11.04 -17.46
CA LYS A 117 -8.86 -11.58 -18.49
C LYS A 117 -8.90 -13.09 -18.62
N VAL A 118 -9.46 -13.81 -17.65
CA VAL A 118 -9.52 -15.27 -17.67
C VAL A 118 -10.41 -15.77 -18.81
N THR A 119 -9.98 -16.81 -19.50
CA THR A 119 -10.79 -17.48 -20.52
C THR A 119 -11.83 -18.40 -19.88
N GLU A 120 -12.86 -18.79 -20.64
CA GLU A 120 -13.89 -19.70 -20.12
C GLU A 120 -13.33 -21.06 -19.68
N ASP A 121 -12.30 -21.58 -20.34
CA ASP A 121 -11.63 -22.83 -19.94
C ASP A 121 -10.95 -22.73 -18.56
N LEU A 122 -10.52 -21.53 -18.16
CA LEU A 122 -9.84 -21.27 -16.89
C LEU A 122 -10.78 -20.72 -15.81
N ARG A 123 -12.09 -20.61 -16.09
CA ARG A 123 -13.11 -20.18 -15.12
C ARG A 123 -13.10 -21.00 -13.82
N PRO A 124 -13.09 -22.35 -13.85
CA PRO A 124 -13.12 -23.13 -12.62
C PRO A 124 -11.90 -22.87 -11.71
N PHE A 125 -10.75 -22.61 -12.33
CA PHE A 125 -9.53 -22.25 -11.61
C PHE A 125 -9.67 -20.88 -10.92
N HIS A 126 -10.22 -19.89 -11.63
CA HIS A 126 -10.48 -18.57 -11.06
C HIS A 126 -11.49 -18.65 -9.91
N GLU A 127 -12.60 -19.36 -10.08
CA GLU A 127 -13.63 -19.50 -9.03
C GLU A 127 -13.06 -20.11 -7.75
N ARG A 128 -12.18 -21.11 -7.88
CA ARG A 128 -11.47 -21.68 -6.73
C ARG A 128 -10.58 -20.64 -6.05
N MET A 129 -9.82 -19.85 -6.83
CA MET A 129 -8.98 -18.78 -6.30
C MET A 129 -9.80 -17.75 -5.50
N GLU A 130 -10.98 -17.37 -6.00
CA GLU A 130 -11.87 -16.43 -5.30
C GLU A 130 -12.45 -16.99 -4.01
N GLN A 131 -12.79 -18.29 -3.98
CA GLN A 131 -13.24 -18.97 -2.77
C GLN A 131 -12.13 -19.00 -1.70
N CYS A 132 -10.89 -19.29 -2.10
CA CYS A 132 -9.73 -19.25 -1.20
C CYS A 132 -9.51 -17.81 -0.69
N PHE A 133 -9.58 -16.82 -1.58
CA PHE A 133 -9.45 -15.42 -1.20
C PHE A 133 -10.54 -14.96 -0.22
N THR A 134 -11.79 -15.37 -0.42
CA THR A 134 -12.90 -14.99 0.47
C THR A 134 -12.62 -15.44 1.91
N GLN A 135 -12.13 -16.66 2.09
CA GLN A 135 -11.75 -17.20 3.40
C GLN A 135 -10.54 -16.46 3.99
N LEU A 136 -9.51 -16.24 3.17
CA LEU A 136 -8.31 -15.50 3.57
C LEU A 136 -8.67 -14.09 4.03
N ARG A 137 -9.45 -13.35 3.23
CA ARG A 137 -9.88 -11.98 3.51
C ARG A 137 -10.68 -11.91 4.79
N ALA A 138 -11.66 -12.80 5.00
CA ALA A 138 -12.45 -12.83 6.23
C ALA A 138 -11.55 -13.04 7.47
N LYS A 139 -10.57 -13.95 7.39
CA LYS A 139 -9.59 -14.14 8.48
C LYS A 139 -8.76 -12.89 8.72
N VAL A 140 -8.22 -12.28 7.65
CA VAL A 140 -7.35 -11.10 7.74
C VAL A 140 -8.10 -9.91 8.33
N GLU A 141 -9.29 -9.59 7.80
CA GLU A 141 -10.10 -8.47 8.29
C GLU A 141 -10.54 -8.67 9.75
N SER A 142 -10.82 -9.91 10.15
CA SER A 142 -11.20 -10.21 11.54
C SER A 142 -10.04 -10.08 12.52
N GLN A 143 -8.81 -10.42 12.14
CA GLN A 143 -7.66 -10.48 13.05
C GLN A 143 -6.81 -9.20 13.02
N TYR A 144 -6.68 -8.57 11.85
CA TYR A 144 -5.75 -7.46 11.61
C TYR A 144 -6.46 -6.18 11.14
N GLY A 145 -7.78 -6.22 11.02
CA GLY A 145 -8.59 -5.09 10.57
C GLY A 145 -8.63 -4.93 9.06
N VAL A 146 -9.48 -3.99 8.63
CA VAL A 146 -9.71 -3.69 7.21
C VAL A 146 -8.73 -2.62 6.75
N ARG A 147 -8.12 -2.84 5.58
CA ARG A 147 -7.35 -1.81 4.86
C ARG A 147 -8.08 -1.45 3.58
N GLU A 148 -8.24 -0.16 3.34
CA GLU A 148 -8.85 0.36 2.13
C GLU A 148 -7.76 0.83 1.17
N MET A 149 -7.80 0.31 -0.05
CA MET A 149 -6.99 0.85 -1.14
C MET A 149 -7.79 1.93 -1.86
N VAL A 150 -7.22 3.12 -1.98
CA VAL A 150 -7.82 4.20 -2.78
C VAL A 150 -7.51 3.95 -4.25
N CYS A 151 -8.34 3.15 -4.92
CA CYS A 151 -8.36 3.10 -6.37
C CYS A 151 -9.03 4.38 -6.89
N PHE A 152 -8.26 5.30 -7.45
CA PHE A 152 -8.83 6.39 -8.25
C PHE A 152 -9.30 5.81 -9.59
N GLU A 153 -10.44 5.13 -9.61
CA GLU A 153 -11.19 4.94 -10.84
C GLU A 153 -11.79 6.30 -11.26
N ASP A 154 -11.60 6.62 -12.54
CA ASP A 154 -12.19 7.73 -13.29
C ASP A 154 -11.81 9.17 -12.89
N ARG A 155 -10.70 9.67 -13.48
CA ARG A 155 -10.77 10.99 -14.11
C ARG A 155 -10.52 10.88 -15.60
N ARG A 156 -11.64 10.99 -16.33
CA ARG A 156 -11.70 11.42 -17.73
C ARG A 156 -10.51 12.32 -18.08
N SER A 157 -9.90 12.02 -19.21
CA SER A 157 -8.95 12.87 -19.95
C SER A 157 -7.47 12.74 -19.57
N GLY A 158 -6.79 11.83 -20.26
CA GLY A 158 -5.65 12.24 -21.08
C GLY A 158 -4.28 12.41 -20.45
N ARG A 159 -3.97 11.81 -19.29
CA ARG A 159 -2.57 11.67 -18.87
C ARG A 159 -2.35 10.41 -18.02
N PRO A 160 -1.38 9.53 -18.37
CA PRO A 160 -0.94 8.51 -17.45
C PRO A 160 -0.15 9.22 -16.35
N ARG A 161 -0.77 9.42 -15.18
CA ARG A 161 0.02 9.70 -13.99
C ARG A 161 0.64 8.37 -13.62
N SER A 162 1.95 8.25 -13.81
CA SER A 162 2.75 7.22 -13.15
C SER A 162 2.46 7.34 -11.65
N MET A 163 1.62 6.46 -11.13
CA MET A 163 1.48 6.34 -9.69
C MET A 163 2.74 5.68 -9.20
N ALA A 164 3.63 6.49 -8.63
CA ALA A 164 4.59 6.00 -7.68
C ALA A 164 3.78 5.52 -6.47
N TRP A 165 3.35 4.26 -6.49
CA TRP A 165 3.02 3.49 -5.30
C TRP A 165 4.34 3.19 -4.58
N GLY A 166 5.02 4.25 -4.15
CA GLY A 166 6.34 4.23 -3.57
C GLY A 166 6.21 4.12 -2.07
N ALA A 167 6.46 2.90 -1.56
CA ALA A 167 7.28 2.65 -0.38
C ALA A 167 6.97 3.39 0.94
N ASP A 168 5.82 4.02 1.12
CA ASP A 168 5.49 4.65 2.40
C ASP A 168 4.73 3.70 3.34
N TRP A 169 5.08 2.40 3.28
CA TRP A 169 4.69 1.45 4.32
C TRP A 169 5.25 1.90 5.69
N ASP A 170 6.41 2.56 5.71
CA ASP A 170 7.03 3.07 6.94
C ASP A 170 6.31 4.31 7.52
N ARG A 171 5.73 5.21 6.71
CA ARG A 171 4.99 6.38 7.22
C ARG A 171 3.57 6.05 7.67
N LEU A 172 2.98 4.98 7.15
CA LEU A 172 1.63 4.54 7.55
C LEU A 172 1.60 3.85 8.93
N SER A 173 2.69 3.17 9.31
CA SER A 173 2.80 2.56 10.65
C SER A 173 3.13 3.56 11.77
N ASN A 174 3.73 4.71 11.46
CA ASN A 174 4.07 5.75 12.46
C ASN A 174 2.94 6.75 12.76
N ALA A 175 1.75 6.60 12.19
CA ALA A 175 0.62 7.51 12.42
C ALA A 175 -0.05 7.35 13.81
N GLY A 176 0.48 6.46 14.67
CA GLY A 176 0.00 6.26 16.05
C GLY A 176 0.60 7.19 17.10
N ASP A 177 1.64 7.97 16.78
CA ASP A 177 2.29 8.87 17.74
C ASP A 177 2.53 10.26 17.14
N SER A 178 1.47 11.05 17.03
CA SER A 178 1.56 12.50 16.87
C SER A 178 0.26 13.14 17.35
N THR A 179 0.29 13.60 18.61
CA THR A 179 -0.56 14.69 19.06
C THR A 179 -0.10 15.98 18.37
N GLU A 180 -0.41 16.13 17.08
CA GLU A 180 -0.36 17.43 16.42
C GLU A 180 -1.76 18.06 16.46
N THR A 181 -1.85 19.11 17.26
CA THR A 181 -2.99 20.01 17.31
C THR A 181 -3.18 20.70 15.96
N PRO A 182 -4.43 20.91 15.48
CA PRO A 182 -4.66 21.56 14.21
C PRO A 182 -4.27 23.05 14.29
N PRO A 183 -3.57 23.62 13.28
CA PRO A 183 -3.24 25.03 13.30
C PRO A 183 -4.52 25.86 13.10
N THR A 184 -4.75 26.78 14.02
CA THR A 184 -5.79 27.81 13.95
C THR A 184 -5.59 28.69 12.71
N PRO A 185 -6.65 29.09 11.98
CA PRO A 185 -6.51 30.02 10.88
C PRO A 185 -6.12 31.41 11.42
N LYS A 186 -4.92 31.89 11.06
CA LYS A 186 -4.49 33.26 11.34
C LYS A 186 -5.32 34.26 10.53
N LEU A 187 -6.03 35.13 11.25
CA LEU A 187 -6.61 36.38 10.75
C LEU A 187 -5.52 37.25 10.11
N ALA A 188 -5.79 37.75 8.90
CA ALA A 188 -4.92 38.67 8.19
C ALA A 188 -5.01 40.09 8.79
N PRO A 189 -3.93 40.88 8.82
CA PRO A 189 -3.95 42.25 9.35
C PRO A 189 -4.46 43.26 8.33
N HIS A 190 -5.26 44.20 8.81
CA HIS A 190 -5.60 45.46 8.13
C HIS A 190 -4.39 46.38 8.01
N THR A 191 -4.33 47.20 6.95
CA THR A 191 -3.72 48.55 6.92
C THR A 191 -4.17 49.30 5.64
N PRO A 192 -4.08 50.65 5.58
CA PRO A 192 -5.20 51.49 5.12
C PRO A 192 -4.86 52.47 3.96
N GLU A 193 -5.91 53.19 3.50
CA GLU A 193 -5.92 54.49 2.76
C GLU A 193 -5.32 54.51 1.33
N SER A 194 -5.82 55.24 0.32
CA SER A 194 -6.53 56.54 0.26
C SER A 194 -7.16 56.78 -1.14
N GLU A 195 -8.29 57.50 -1.15
CA GLU A 195 -8.74 58.60 -2.07
C GLU A 195 -8.79 58.36 -3.61
N ASP A 196 -9.73 58.84 -4.44
CA ASP A 196 -10.62 60.02 -4.37
C ASP A 196 -11.79 59.90 -5.38
N CYS A 197 -12.81 60.72 -5.13
CA CYS A 197 -14.04 61.13 -5.81
C CYS A 197 -14.26 60.86 -7.32
N ARG A 198 -15.53 60.58 -7.68
CA ARG A 198 -16.47 61.58 -8.29
C ARG A 198 -17.79 60.93 -8.76
N SER A 199 -18.91 61.51 -8.28
CA SER A 199 -20.20 61.84 -8.95
C SER A 199 -20.74 60.92 -10.06
N GLU A 200 -22.03 60.56 -10.21
CA GLU A 200 -23.30 61.27 -10.02
C GLU A 200 -24.43 60.24 -10.37
N ARG A 201 -25.53 60.13 -9.61
CA ARG A 201 -26.89 60.62 -9.98
C ARG A 201 -27.92 59.56 -10.46
N ARG A 202 -29.12 59.69 -9.83
CA ARG A 202 -30.51 59.28 -10.19
C ARG A 202 -30.91 57.81 -9.98
N GLU A 203 -31.80 57.49 -9.03
CA GLU A 203 -33.25 57.80 -8.89
C GLU A 203 -34.13 56.91 -9.77
N ASN A 204 -34.85 55.93 -9.18
CA ASN A 204 -36.32 55.94 -9.10
C ASN A 204 -36.93 54.68 -8.43
N ARG A 205 -37.66 54.92 -7.33
CA ARG A 205 -39.06 54.54 -7.01
C ARG A 205 -39.62 53.10 -7.20
N SER A 206 -40.41 52.76 -6.17
CA SER A 206 -41.61 51.88 -6.12
C SER A 206 -41.35 50.36 -6.12
N SER A 207 -42.06 49.51 -5.38
CA SER A 207 -43.38 49.61 -4.73
C SER A 207 -43.51 48.53 -3.65
N THR A 208 -44.15 48.86 -2.54
CA THR A 208 -44.81 47.92 -1.61
C THR A 208 -46.11 47.38 -2.21
N PHE A 209 -46.66 46.34 -1.56
CA PHE A 209 -48.00 45.72 -1.68
C PHE A 209 -48.18 44.63 -2.76
N PHE A 210 -48.89 43.50 -2.56
CA PHE A 210 -49.89 43.04 -1.57
C PHE A 210 -49.96 41.50 -1.61
N ARG A 211 -50.27 40.87 -0.47
CA ARG A 211 -50.88 39.51 -0.26
C ARG A 211 -50.19 38.25 -0.77
#